data_AF-A0A5C0DRV7-F1
#
_entry.id   AF-A0A5C0DRV7-F1
#
_cell.length_a   1.000
_cell.length_b   1.000
_cell.length_c   1.000
_cell.angle_alpha   90.00
_cell.angle_beta   90.00
_cell.angle_gamma   90.00
#
_symmetry.space_group_name_H-M   'P 1'
#
loop_
_entity.id
_entity.type
_entity.pdbx_description
1 polymer ?
#
loop_
_entity_poly.entity_id
_entity_poly.type
_entity_poly.pdbx_seq_one_letter_code
_entity_poly.pdbx_strand_id
1 'polypeptide(L)'
;MNKKLLQFIHQSPSQLEFGSVKYRLMKPESGCGLTDEQADWAIAQYICFLMLFWLYPNTNYFVPSQLIDRVWHCHLLDTQKYMKDCQLLFGSYIHHFPSYFVKTNHRGTEDTERRK
;
A
#
# COMPACT_ATOMS: atom_id res chain seq x y z
N MET A 1 21.71 12.16 -10.02
CA MET A 1 20.52 11.84 -9.20
C MET A 1 19.26 12.29 -9.94
N ASN A 2 18.22 11.46 -10.01
CA ASN A 2 17.01 11.75 -10.79
C ASN A 2 16.28 12.99 -10.21
N LYS A 3 15.96 14.00 -11.03
CA LYS A 3 15.28 15.24 -10.57
C LYS A 3 13.94 14.95 -9.89
N LYS A 4 13.24 13.91 -10.34
CA LYS A 4 12.03 13.42 -9.67
C LYS A 4 12.38 12.89 -8.28
N LEU A 5 13.35 11.98 -8.15
CA LEU A 5 13.75 11.44 -6.85
C LEU A 5 14.11 12.53 -5.83
N LEU A 6 14.80 13.59 -6.26
CA LEU A 6 15.07 14.77 -5.43
C LEU A 6 13.78 15.45 -4.96
N GLN A 7 12.83 15.66 -5.86
CA GLN A 7 11.55 16.30 -5.55
C GLN A 7 10.72 15.49 -4.56
N PHE A 8 10.73 14.16 -4.64
CA PHE A 8 10.08 13.29 -3.65
C PHE A 8 10.75 13.38 -2.28
N ILE A 9 12.09 13.32 -2.24
CA ILE A 9 12.85 13.49 -0.99
C ILE A 9 12.59 14.86 -0.36
N HIS A 10 12.41 15.91 -1.17
CA HIS A 10 12.10 17.27 -0.72
C HIS A 10 10.61 17.48 -0.36
N GLN A 11 9.65 16.81 -1.01
CA GLN A 11 8.23 16.75 -0.62
C GLN A 11 7.99 15.70 0.48
N SER A 12 8.93 15.66 1.43
CA SER A 12 9.40 14.45 2.07
C SER A 12 8.31 13.51 2.65
N PRO A 13 8.46 12.18 2.47
CA PRO A 13 7.80 11.18 3.31
C PRO A 13 8.06 11.36 4.81
N SER A 14 9.05 12.17 5.22
CA SER A 14 9.26 12.54 6.62
C SER A 14 8.09 13.33 7.22
N GLN A 15 7.15 13.84 6.40
CA GLN A 15 5.90 14.43 6.88
C GLN A 15 4.84 13.37 7.21
N LEU A 16 5.04 12.13 6.76
CA LEU A 16 4.13 11.02 7.04
C LEU A 16 4.46 10.44 8.41
N GLU A 17 3.61 10.76 9.37
CA GLU A 17 3.71 10.19 10.72
C GLU A 17 3.05 8.81 10.77
N PHE A 18 3.83 7.75 10.98
CA PHE A 18 3.32 6.36 11.04
C PHE A 18 3.11 5.83 12.46
N GLY A 19 3.09 6.69 13.48
CA GLY A 19 2.96 6.26 14.89
C GLY A 19 1.74 5.37 15.17
N SER A 20 0.56 5.73 14.65
CA SER A 20 -0.66 4.92 14.81
C SER A 20 -0.59 3.58 14.06
N VAL A 21 0.05 3.58 12.89
CA VAL A 21 0.29 2.38 12.07
C VAL A 21 1.27 1.45 12.79
N LYS A 22 2.41 1.98 13.27
CA LYS A 22 3.41 1.25 14.06
C LYS A 22 2.79 0.62 15.29
N TYR A 23 2.05 1.41 16.08
CA TYR A 23 1.36 0.94 17.26
C TYR A 23 0.42 -0.23 16.95
N ARG A 24 -0.33 -0.17 15.84
CA ARG A 24 -1.24 -1.25 15.43
C ARG A 24 -0.49 -2.50 14.97
N LEU A 25 0.58 -2.36 14.19
CA LEU A 25 1.39 -3.49 13.71
C LEU A 25 1.96 -4.33 14.85
N MET A 26 2.34 -3.66 15.95
CA MET A 26 2.88 -4.29 17.15
C MET A 26 1.82 -5.01 18.01
N LYS A 27 0.52 -4.74 17.79
CA LYS A 27 -0.54 -5.44 18.54
C LYS A 27 -0.72 -6.87 18.02
N PRO A 28 -0.65 -7.91 18.87
CA PRO A 28 -0.85 -9.29 18.45
C PRO A 28 -2.27 -9.56 17.95
N GLU A 29 -3.27 -8.95 18.58
CA GLU A 29 -4.69 -9.27 18.36
C GLU A 29 -5.30 -8.64 17.10
N SER A 30 -4.73 -7.52 16.66
CA SER A 30 -5.28 -6.68 15.57
C SER A 30 -4.25 -6.29 14.51
N GLY A 31 -3.01 -6.76 14.66
CA GLY A 31 -1.88 -6.48 13.78
C GLY A 31 -1.12 -7.76 13.43
N CYS A 32 0.21 -7.72 13.54
CA CYS A 32 1.08 -8.87 13.25
C CYS A 32 1.96 -9.24 14.45
N GLY A 33 1.82 -8.56 15.59
CA GLY A 33 2.65 -8.78 16.78
C GLY A 33 4.13 -8.47 16.57
N LEU A 34 4.45 -7.52 15.67
CA LEU A 34 5.84 -7.17 15.36
C LEU A 34 6.53 -6.54 16.56
N THR A 35 7.84 -6.75 16.67
CA THR A 35 8.69 -5.93 17.54
C THR A 35 8.76 -4.49 17.02
N ASP A 36 9.24 -3.58 17.86
CA ASP A 36 9.42 -2.18 17.48
C ASP A 36 10.31 -2.01 16.23
N GLU A 37 11.45 -2.70 16.22
CA GLU A 37 12.41 -2.71 15.10
C GLU A 37 11.81 -3.32 13.82
N GLN A 38 11.06 -4.42 13.95
CA GLN A 38 10.37 -5.05 12.83
C GLN A 38 9.31 -4.13 12.23
N ALA A 39 8.60 -3.38 13.07
CA ALA A 39 7.58 -2.42 12.63
C ALA A 39 8.22 -1.24 11.89
N ASP A 40 9.35 -0.70 12.39
CA ASP A 40 10.11 0.35 11.69
C ASP A 40 10.62 -0.13 10.33
N TRP A 41 11.18 -1.33 10.28
CA TRP A 41 11.62 -1.92 9.02
C TRP A 41 10.45 -2.12 8.04
N ALA A 42 9.31 -2.61 8.52
CA ALA A 42 8.11 -2.78 7.69
C ALA A 42 7.61 -1.45 7.12
N ILE A 43 7.61 -0.39 7.93
CA ILE A 43 7.21 0.96 7.51
C ILE A 43 8.19 1.51 6.48
N ALA A 44 9.49 1.35 6.68
CA ALA A 44 10.50 1.78 5.70
C ALA A 44 10.28 1.11 4.32
N GLN A 45 9.97 -0.18 4.31
CA GLN A 45 9.67 -0.91 3.09
C GLN A 45 8.36 -0.45 2.44
N TYR A 46 7.34 -0.10 3.24
CA TYR A 46 6.11 0.51 2.73
C TYR A 46 6.35 1.90 2.12
N ILE A 47 7.23 2.72 2.69
CA ILE A 47 7.62 4.02 2.12
C ILE A 47 8.32 3.80 0.77
N CYS A 48 9.25 2.85 0.67
CA CYS A 48 9.88 2.46 -0.60
C CYS A 48 8.85 1.99 -1.64
N PHE A 49 7.79 1.32 -1.20
CA PHE A 49 6.69 0.91 -2.08
C PHE A 49 5.86 2.11 -2.57
N LEU A 50 5.55 3.08 -1.71
CA LEU A 50 4.89 4.34 -2.11
C LEU A 50 5.73 5.13 -3.13
N MET A 51 7.05 5.08 -3.02
CA MET A 51 7.96 5.68 -4.01
C MET A 51 7.77 5.13 -5.41
N LEU A 52 7.37 3.86 -5.56
CA LEU A 52 7.15 3.27 -6.87
C LEU A 52 6.00 3.96 -7.61
N PHE A 53 4.87 4.20 -6.93
CA PHE A 53 3.75 4.94 -7.50
C PHE A 53 4.15 6.37 -7.88
N TRP A 54 4.99 7.00 -7.06
CA TRP A 54 5.47 8.35 -7.32
C TRP A 54 6.41 8.43 -8.53
N LEU A 55 7.36 7.49 -8.65
CA LEU A 55 8.32 7.43 -9.75
C LEU A 55 7.65 7.03 -11.07
N TYR A 56 6.62 6.19 -11.00
CA TYR A 56 5.91 5.62 -12.14
C TYR A 56 4.41 5.94 -12.09
N PRO A 57 4.01 7.22 -12.24
CA PRO A 57 2.62 7.65 -12.06
C PRO A 57 1.65 7.10 -13.13
N ASN A 58 2.17 6.56 -14.23
CA ASN A 58 1.38 5.91 -15.27
C ASN A 58 1.20 4.40 -15.03
N THR A 59 1.84 3.85 -13.99
CA THR A 59 1.73 2.46 -13.60
C THR A 59 0.67 2.34 -12.51
N ASN A 60 -0.46 1.75 -12.85
CA ASN A 60 -1.62 1.70 -11.96
C ASN A 60 -1.65 0.45 -11.07
N TYR A 61 -0.65 -0.42 -11.14
CA TYR A 61 -0.64 -1.68 -10.40
C TYR A 61 0.77 -2.09 -9.96
N PHE A 62 0.99 -2.08 -8.64
CA PHE A 62 2.13 -2.71 -7.99
C PHE A 62 1.60 -3.73 -6.99
N VAL A 63 2.20 -4.92 -6.96
CA VAL A 63 1.85 -5.97 -6.00
C VAL A 63 2.74 -5.82 -4.78
N PRO A 64 2.19 -5.51 -3.59
CA PRO A 64 2.98 -5.44 -2.36
C PRO A 64 3.41 -6.86 -1.92
N SER A 65 4.51 -6.95 -1.17
CA SER A 65 4.78 -8.15 -0.38
C SER A 65 3.76 -8.28 0.75
N GLN A 66 3.64 -9.47 1.37
CA GLN A 66 2.70 -9.67 2.48
C GLN A 66 2.92 -8.66 3.62
N LEU A 67 4.17 -8.35 3.96
CA LEU A 67 4.45 -7.39 5.02
C LEU A 67 4.04 -5.96 4.63
N ILE A 68 4.38 -5.53 3.42
CA ILE A 68 4.00 -4.21 2.89
C ILE A 68 2.48 -4.08 2.85
N ASP A 69 1.78 -5.13 2.43
CA ASP A 69 0.31 -5.19 2.40
C ASP A 69 -0.30 -5.03 3.79
N ARG A 70 0.29 -5.63 4.83
CA ARG A 70 -0.15 -5.43 6.22
C ARG A 70 0.01 -4.00 6.70
N VAL A 71 1.13 -3.36 6.39
CA VAL A 71 1.34 -1.93 6.71
C VAL A 71 0.34 -1.07 5.96
N TRP A 72 0.12 -1.34 4.67
CA TRP A 72 -0.84 -0.60 3.86
C TRP A 72 -2.26 -0.76 4.40
N HIS A 73 -2.68 -1.97 4.76
CA HIS A 73 -3.97 -2.21 5.42
C HIS A 73 -4.11 -1.41 6.72
N CYS A 74 -3.07 -1.38 7.56
CA CYS A 74 -3.09 -0.59 8.78
C CYS A 74 -3.22 0.91 8.50
N HIS A 75 -2.57 1.41 7.44
CA HIS A 75 -2.70 2.80 6.99
C HIS A 75 -4.10 3.11 6.47
N LEU A 76 -4.68 2.22 5.66
CA LEU A 76 -6.03 2.33 5.10
C LEU A 76 -7.13 2.41 6.16
N LEU A 77 -6.95 1.76 7.32
CA LEU A 77 -7.93 1.79 8.41
C LEU A 77 -8.14 3.20 9.00
N ASP A 78 -7.15 4.08 8.90
CA ASP A 78 -7.29 5.50 9.20
C ASP A 78 -7.56 6.25 7.89
N THR A 79 -8.81 6.18 7.43
CA THR A 79 -9.20 6.65 6.09
C THR A 79 -8.91 8.14 5.89
N GLN A 80 -9.11 8.97 6.91
CA GLN A 80 -8.84 10.41 6.84
C GLN A 80 -7.35 10.69 6.65
N LYS A 81 -6.49 10.05 7.46
CA LYS A 81 -5.05 10.17 7.33
C LYS A 81 -4.58 9.65 5.98
N TYR A 82 -5.03 8.46 5.59
CA TYR A 82 -4.61 7.85 4.34
C TYR A 82 -4.97 8.71 3.12
N MET A 83 -6.19 9.26 3.08
CA MET A 83 -6.59 10.18 2.01
C MET A 83 -5.74 11.44 1.99
N LYS A 84 -5.43 12.04 3.15
CA LYS A 84 -4.58 13.23 3.25
C LYS A 84 -3.16 12.95 2.77
N ASP A 85 -2.58 11.83 3.19
CA ASP A 85 -1.23 11.42 2.83
C ASP A 85 -1.13 11.12 1.33
N CYS A 86 -2.12 10.42 0.76
CA CYS A 86 -2.20 10.19 -0.69
C CYS A 86 -2.35 11.51 -1.47
N GLN A 87 -3.20 12.42 -1.02
CA GLN A 87 -3.36 13.73 -1.66
C GLN A 87 -2.05 14.52 -1.65
N LEU A 88 -1.31 14.49 -0.54
CA LEU A 88 -0.03 15.18 -0.40
C LEU A 88 1.03 14.61 -1.34
N LEU A 89 1.14 13.27 -1.42
CA LEU A 89 2.20 12.60 -2.18
C LEU A 89 1.90 12.51 -3.67
N PHE A 90 0.65 12.22 -4.05
CA PHE A 90 0.28 11.82 -5.41
C PHE A 90 -0.74 12.76 -6.06
N GLY A 91 -1.37 13.65 -5.27
CA GLY A 91 -2.49 14.47 -5.73
C GLY A 91 -3.79 13.67 -5.97
N SER A 92 -3.79 12.38 -5.66
CA SER A 92 -4.88 11.44 -5.85
C SER A 92 -4.78 10.27 -4.87
N TYR A 93 -5.85 9.50 -4.74
CA TYR A 93 -5.90 8.31 -3.91
C TYR A 93 -5.40 7.07 -4.65
N ILE A 94 -4.56 6.26 -3.99
CA ILE A 94 -4.16 4.96 -4.54
C ILE A 94 -5.16 3.90 -4.09
N HIS A 95 -5.81 3.24 -5.04
CA HIS A 95 -6.75 2.18 -4.73
C HIS A 95 -6.03 0.88 -4.34
N HIS A 96 -6.35 0.37 -3.15
CA HIS A 96 -5.97 -0.98 -2.74
C HIS A 96 -7.01 -1.98 -3.22
N PHE A 97 -6.54 -3.05 -3.86
CA PHE A 97 -7.37 -4.16 -4.31
C PHE A 97 -6.98 -5.42 -3.55
N PRO A 98 -7.94 -6.11 -2.89
CA PRO A 98 -7.65 -7.37 -2.20
C PRO A 98 -7.01 -8.38 -3.15
N SER A 99 -5.94 -9.01 -2.71
CA SER A 99 -5.16 -9.99 -3.49
C SER A 99 -5.97 -11.25 -3.87
N TYR A 100 -7.14 -11.47 -3.26
CA TYR A 100 -8.08 -12.54 -3.63
C TYR A 100 -8.74 -12.38 -5.02
N PHE A 101 -8.62 -11.22 -5.67
CA PHE A 101 -9.20 -10.99 -7.01
C PHE A 101 -8.37 -11.55 -8.17
N VAL A 102 -7.20 -12.16 -7.92
CA VAL A 102 -6.51 -13.00 -8.91
C VAL A 102 -7.19 -14.38 -8.96
N LYS A 103 -8.48 -14.42 -9.28
CA LYS A 103 -9.07 -15.62 -9.87
C LYS A 103 -8.61 -15.65 -11.31
N THR A 104 -7.79 -16.64 -11.61
CA THR A 104 -7.31 -17.01 -12.94
C THR A 104 -8.33 -16.71 -14.04
N ASN A 105 -8.02 -15.77 -14.94
CA ASN A 105 -8.61 -15.77 -16.27
C ASN A 105 -7.95 -16.88 -17.10
N HIS A 106 -8.16 -18.13 -16.71
CA HIS A 106 -8.32 -19.16 -17.72
C HIS A 106 -9.73 -18.98 -18.25
N ARG A 107 -9.84 -18.25 -19.38
CA ARG A 107 -11.00 -18.32 -20.25
C ARG A 107 -11.10 -19.76 -20.75
N GLY A 108 -11.74 -20.62 -19.95
CA GLY A 108 -12.47 -21.76 -20.47
C GLY A 108 -13.63 -21.18 -21.24
N THR A 109 -13.53 -21.25 -22.56
CA THR A 109 -14.70 -21.25 -23.42
C THR A 109 -15.64 -22.34 -22.90
N GLU A 110 -16.85 -21.96 -22.49
CA GLU A 110 -18.11 -22.71 -22.63
C GLU A 110 -19.14 -22.12 -21.67
N ASP A 111 -19.72 -21.01 -22.10
CA ASP A 111 -21.04 -20.60 -21.63
C ASP A 111 -22.04 -21.01 -22.72
N THR A 112 -22.54 -22.24 -22.64
CA THR A 112 -23.81 -22.60 -23.27
C THR A 112 -24.55 -23.61 -22.41
N GLU A 113 -25.76 -23.22 -22.04
CA GLU A 113 -26.88 -24.04 -21.59
C GLU A 113 -26.84 -24.61 -20.17
N ARG A 114 -27.62 -23.96 -19.29
CA ARG A 114 -28.83 -24.60 -18.72
C ARG A 114 -29.76 -23.57 -18.07
N ARG A 115 -30.75 -23.11 -18.84
CA ARG A 115 -32.10 -22.88 -18.33
C ARG A 115 -32.92 -24.13 -18.64
N LYS A 116 -33.28 -24.90 -17.62
CA LYS A 116 -34.57 -25.61 -17.50
C LYS A 116 -34.89 -25.73 -16.02
#